data_AF-A0A6G0WML7-F1
#
_entry.id   AF-A0A6G0WML7-F1
#
_cell.length_a   1.000
_cell.length_b   1.000
_cell.length_c   1.000
_cell.angle_alpha   90.00
_cell.angle_beta   90.00
_cell.angle_gamma   90.00
#
_symmetry.space_group_name_H-M   'P 1'
#
loop_
_entity.id
_entity.type
_entity.pdbx_description
1 polymer ?
#
loop_
_entity_poly.entity_id
_entity_poly.type
_entity_poly.pdbx_seq_one_letter_code
_entity_poly.pdbx_strand_id
1 'polypeptide(L)'
;MVAPTKTAAELEREVYTHHAKTVYFNGLWKDFLTKASAIVGAIALYQIYHLLKLAEFQFRFGLAYEALSVVIVGFNLLFLHRATSNPLLIFKAVFSLAVLQFAWFAVNTYNLHTYQLRGDLNHDQLPLGAMCFAVTWAADRYMLRNEVTAEQATSAVRDLKKKLK
;
A
#
# COMPACT_ATOMS: atom_id res chain seq x y z
N MET A 1 40.09 -19.44 -13.22
CA MET A 1 39.11 -19.43 -14.32
C MET A 1 38.65 -18.00 -14.52
N VAL A 2 39.07 -17.37 -15.61
CA VAL A 2 38.67 -16.00 -15.94
C VAL A 2 37.20 -16.06 -16.35
N ALA A 3 36.34 -15.31 -15.66
CA ALA A 3 34.93 -15.24 -16.03
C ALA A 3 34.84 -14.78 -17.49
N PRO A 4 34.02 -15.42 -18.34
CA PRO A 4 33.88 -14.98 -19.73
C PRO A 4 33.45 -13.52 -19.73
N THR A 5 34.30 -12.66 -20.30
CA THR A 5 34.00 -11.24 -20.52
C THR A 5 32.83 -11.16 -21.48
N LYS A 6 31.62 -10.99 -20.93
CA LYS A 6 30.39 -10.78 -21.70
C LYS A 6 30.63 -9.64 -22.68
N THR A 7 30.27 -9.84 -23.94
CA THR A 7 30.39 -8.80 -24.95
C THR A 7 29.48 -7.62 -24.59
N ALA A 8 29.83 -6.40 -25.00
CA ALA A 8 29.05 -5.21 -24.69
C ALA A 8 27.56 -5.32 -25.10
N ALA A 9 27.27 -6.07 -26.17
CA ALA A 9 25.91 -6.35 -26.63
C ALA A 9 25.14 -7.33 -25.73
N GLU A 10 25.81 -8.32 -25.14
CA GLU A 10 25.20 -9.26 -24.19
C GLU A 10 24.92 -8.58 -22.84
N LEU A 11 25.84 -7.74 -22.38
CA LEU A 11 25.64 -6.93 -21.17
C LEU A 11 24.47 -5.94 -21.36
N GLU A 12 24.38 -5.32 -22.54
CA GLU A 12 23.28 -4.42 -22.90
C GLU A 12 21.94 -5.16 -22.92
N ARG A 13 21.88 -6.34 -23.54
CA ARG A 13 20.68 -7.17 -23.57
C ARG A 13 20.26 -7.63 -22.17
N GLU A 14 21.21 -7.98 -21.31
CA GLU A 14 20.96 -8.39 -19.94
C GLU A 14 20.42 -7.24 -19.07
N VAL A 15 20.97 -6.03 -19.21
CA VAL A 15 20.50 -4.82 -18.51
C VAL A 15 19.08 -4.46 -18.94
N TYR A 16 18.78 -4.44 -20.25
CA TYR A 16 17.41 -4.20 -20.72
C TYR A 16 16.43 -5.29 -20.28
N THR A 17 16.88 -6.55 -20.22
CA THR A 17 16.05 -7.66 -19.73
C THR A 17 15.79 -7.53 -18.23
N HIS A 18 16.79 -7.13 -17.44
CA HIS A 18 16.62 -6.85 -16.01
C HIS A 18 15.69 -5.67 -15.77
N HIS A 19 15.84 -4.57 -16.52
CA HIS A 19 14.94 -3.42 -16.44
C HIS A 19 13.50 -3.81 -16.75
N ALA A 20 13.26 -4.54 -17.86
CA ALA A 20 11.94 -5.01 -18.23
C ALA A 20 11.32 -5.92 -17.15
N LYS A 21 12.12 -6.80 -16.52
CA LYS A 21 11.67 -7.64 -15.40
C LYS A 21 11.29 -6.81 -14.17
N THR A 22 12.08 -5.79 -13.82
CA THR A 22 11.79 -4.91 -12.68
C THR A 22 10.50 -4.12 -12.90
N VAL A 23 10.31 -3.54 -14.09
CA VAL A 23 9.08 -2.81 -14.45
C VAL A 23 7.86 -3.74 -14.45
N TYR A 24 8.00 -4.94 -15.02
CA TYR A 24 6.93 -5.94 -15.02
C TYR A 24 6.54 -6.38 -13.60
N PHE A 25 7.53 -6.65 -12.75
CA PHE A 25 7.31 -7.03 -11.36
C PHE A 25 6.64 -5.91 -10.56
N ASN A 26 7.07 -4.65 -10.74
CA ASN A 26 6.44 -3.47 -10.16
C ASN A 26 4.97 -3.33 -10.58
N GLY A 27 4.67 -3.54 -11.87
CA GLY A 27 3.29 -3.55 -12.38
C GLY A 27 2.42 -4.62 -11.73
N LEU A 28 2.93 -5.86 -11.64
CA LEU A 28 2.20 -7.00 -11.07
C LEU A 28 1.88 -6.78 -9.58
N TRP A 29 2.82 -6.19 -8.85
CA TRP A 29 2.64 -5.89 -7.43
C TRP A 29 1.66 -4.74 -7.20
N LYS A 30 1.72 -3.71 -8.05
CA LYS A 30 0.73 -2.63 -8.02
C LYS A 30 -0.69 -3.17 -8.26
N ASP A 31 -0.85 -4.08 -9.22
CA ASP A 31 -2.13 -4.76 -9.47
C ASP A 31 -2.59 -5.59 -8.26
N PHE A 32 -1.67 -6.34 -7.65
CA PHE A 32 -1.96 -7.09 -6.43
C PHE A 32 -2.42 -6.18 -5.27
N LEU A 33 -1.70 -5.09 -5.01
CA LEU A 33 -2.04 -4.12 -3.96
C LEU A 33 -3.37 -3.41 -4.22
N THR A 34 -3.68 -3.15 -5.49
CA THR A 34 -4.97 -2.57 -5.91
C THR A 34 -6.11 -3.53 -5.58
N LYS A 35 -5.97 -4.81 -5.94
CA LYS A 35 -6.97 -5.85 -5.63
C LYS A 35 -7.11 -6.08 -4.13
N ALA A 36 -6.01 -6.12 -3.40
CA ALA A 36 -6.03 -6.23 -1.94
C ALA A 36 -6.77 -5.05 -1.29
N SER A 37 -6.49 -3.82 -1.76
CA SER A 37 -7.19 -2.62 -1.29
C SER A 37 -8.68 -2.68 -1.60
N ALA A 38 -9.07 -3.13 -2.79
CA ALA A 38 -10.47 -3.30 -3.17
C ALA A 38 -11.20 -4.32 -2.27
N ILE A 39 -10.54 -5.45 -1.95
CA ILE A 39 -11.09 -6.47 -1.03
C ILE A 39 -11.29 -5.88 0.36
N VAL A 40 -10.30 -5.15 0.89
CA VAL A 40 -10.41 -4.50 2.21
C VAL A 40 -11.55 -3.48 2.23
N GLY A 41 -11.70 -2.69 1.17
CA GLY A 41 -12.83 -1.77 1.00
C GLY A 41 -14.17 -2.49 0.97
N ALA A 42 -14.26 -3.61 0.25
CA ALA A 42 -15.48 -4.42 0.18
C ALA A 42 -15.85 -5.04 1.54
N ILE A 43 -14.87 -5.54 2.30
CA ILE A 43 -15.08 -6.07 3.65
C ILE A 43 -15.57 -4.97 4.60
N ALA A 44 -14.96 -3.78 4.55
CA ALA A 44 -15.38 -2.65 5.37
C ALA A 44 -16.82 -2.21 5.04
N LEU A 45 -17.17 -2.12 3.76
CA LEU A 45 -18.54 -1.82 3.32
C LEU A 45 -19.55 -2.89 3.76
N TYR A 46 -19.17 -4.17 3.64
CA TYR A 46 -19.99 -5.26 4.15
C TYR A 46 -20.20 -5.15 5.66
N GLN A 47 -19.16 -4.80 6.42
CA GLN A 47 -19.24 -4.63 7.87
C GLN A 47 -20.13 -3.44 8.25
N ILE A 48 -20.06 -2.32 7.51
CA ILE A 48 -21.00 -1.19 7.64
C ILE A 48 -22.43 -1.68 7.45
N TYR A 49 -22.71 -2.38 6.35
CA TYR A 49 -24.05 -2.90 6.05
C TYR A 49 -24.55 -3.86 7.14
N HIS A 50 -23.69 -4.78 7.59
CA HIS A 50 -24.02 -5.74 8.65
C HIS A 50 -24.33 -5.04 9.98
N LEU A 51 -23.52 -4.06 10.37
CA LEU A 51 -23.74 -3.26 11.58
C LEU A 51 -25.03 -2.44 11.50
N LEU A 52 -25.32 -1.82 10.35
CA LEU A 52 -26.58 -1.11 10.13
C LEU A 52 -27.78 -2.06 10.26
N LYS A 53 -27.70 -3.25 9.64
CA LYS A 53 -28.78 -4.23 9.68
C LYS A 53 -29.03 -4.76 11.10
N LEU A 54 -27.96 -5.05 11.86
CA LEU A 54 -28.07 -5.51 13.25
C LEU A 54 -28.53 -4.42 14.22
N ALA A 55 -28.26 -3.16 13.91
CA ALA A 55 -28.59 -2.03 14.77
C ALA A 55 -29.94 -1.39 14.42
N GLU A 56 -30.78 -2.02 13.58
CA GLU A 56 -32.02 -1.41 13.05
C GLU A 56 -31.77 -0.01 12.45
N PHE A 57 -30.62 0.17 11.78
CA PHE A 57 -30.14 1.43 11.20
C PHE A 57 -29.86 2.56 12.20
N GLN A 58 -29.66 2.23 13.48
CA GLN A 58 -29.17 3.20 14.47
C GLN A 58 -27.66 3.44 14.34
N PHE A 59 -27.25 4.67 14.61
CA PHE A 59 -25.85 5.08 14.56
C PHE A 59 -25.04 4.40 15.69
N ARG A 60 -23.92 3.78 15.33
CA ARG A 60 -22.93 3.20 16.25
C ARG A 60 -21.54 3.70 15.91
N PHE A 61 -20.68 3.87 16.91
CA PHE A 61 -19.30 4.26 16.70
C PHE A 61 -18.52 3.23 15.85
N GLY A 62 -18.93 1.96 15.89
CA GLY A 62 -18.41 0.92 14.98
C GLY A 62 -18.64 1.24 13.49
N LEU A 63 -19.70 1.97 13.12
CA LEU A 63 -19.92 2.42 11.74
C LEU A 63 -18.91 3.47 11.32
N ALA A 64 -18.62 4.43 12.20
CA ALA A 64 -17.61 5.46 11.94
C ALA A 64 -16.21 4.85 11.79
N TYR A 65 -15.93 3.80 12.55
CA TYR A 65 -14.69 3.04 12.44
C TYR A 65 -14.52 2.35 11.08
N GLU A 66 -15.58 1.70 10.58
CA GLU A 66 -15.52 1.08 9.25
C GLU A 66 -15.58 2.10 8.11
N ALA A 67 -16.31 3.19 8.28
CA ALA A 67 -16.28 4.30 7.33
C ALA A 67 -14.86 4.88 7.20
N LEU A 68 -14.14 4.98 8.32
CA LEU A 68 -12.73 5.36 8.32
C LEU A 68 -11.87 4.36 7.53
N SER A 69 -12.10 3.04 7.65
CA SER A 69 -11.44 2.02 6.81
C SER A 69 -11.66 2.30 5.31
N VAL A 70 -12.90 2.57 4.90
CA VAL A 70 -13.25 2.85 3.49
C VAL A 70 -12.54 4.10 2.98
N VAL A 71 -12.53 5.18 3.78
CA VAL A 71 -11.83 6.43 3.43
C VAL A 71 -10.32 6.21 3.29
N ILE A 72 -9.72 5.46 4.23
CA ILE A 72 -8.31 5.08 4.17
C ILE A 72 -8.01 4.30 2.89
N VAL A 73 -8.84 3.31 2.53
CA VAL A 73 -8.70 2.54 1.29
C VAL A 73 -8.79 3.44 0.05
N GLY A 74 -9.75 4.36 0.02
CA GLY A 74 -9.91 5.31 -1.09
C GLY A 74 -8.66 6.17 -1.29
N PHE A 75 -8.15 6.78 -0.21
CA PHE A 75 -6.91 7.55 -0.29
C PHE A 75 -5.68 6.66 -0.56
N ASN A 76 -5.65 5.42 -0.07
CA ASN A 76 -4.56 4.47 -0.36
C ASN A 76 -4.50 4.13 -1.86
N LEU A 77 -5.65 3.96 -2.51
CA LEU A 77 -5.72 3.78 -3.97
C LEU A 77 -5.24 5.02 -4.72
N LEU A 78 -5.64 6.23 -4.28
CA LEU A 78 -5.14 7.48 -4.87
C LEU A 78 -3.61 7.60 -4.73
N PHE A 79 -3.06 7.20 -3.58
CA PHE A 79 -1.62 7.13 -3.34
C PHE A 79 -0.94 6.12 -4.27
N LEU A 80 -1.44 4.89 -4.34
CA LEU A 80 -0.89 3.80 -5.15
C LEU A 80 -0.88 4.13 -6.66
N HIS A 81 -1.95 4.76 -7.15
CA HIS A 81 -2.06 5.15 -8.55
C HIS A 81 -1.37 6.47 -8.88
N ARG A 82 -0.84 7.19 -7.87
CA ARG A 82 -0.33 8.57 -8.01
C ARG A 82 -1.30 9.47 -8.75
N ALA A 83 -2.60 9.32 -8.46
CA ALA A 83 -3.69 9.95 -9.21
C ALA A 83 -3.77 11.49 -9.03
N THR A 84 -2.84 12.10 -8.29
CA THR A 84 -2.86 13.52 -7.94
C THR A 84 -1.47 14.12 -8.13
N SER A 85 -1.42 15.39 -8.48
CA SER A 85 -0.19 16.16 -8.73
C SER A 85 0.76 16.20 -7.52
N ASN A 86 0.27 15.95 -6.31
CA ASN A 86 1.07 15.89 -5.08
C ASN A 86 0.79 14.61 -4.28
N PRO A 87 1.50 13.49 -4.57
CA PRO A 87 1.32 12.23 -3.86
C PRO A 87 1.73 12.29 -2.38
N LEU A 88 2.58 13.25 -1.99
CA LEU A 88 2.98 13.44 -0.60
C LEU A 88 1.82 13.92 0.28
N LEU A 89 0.93 14.74 -0.27
CA LEU A 89 -0.28 15.18 0.44
C LEU A 89 -1.21 14.01 0.73
N ILE A 90 -1.44 13.14 -0.25
CA ILE A 90 -2.26 11.94 -0.04
C ILE A 90 -1.60 11.03 0.98
N PHE A 91 -0.29 10.80 0.90
CA PHE A 91 0.42 10.01 1.90
C PHE A 91 0.19 10.55 3.32
N LYS A 92 0.34 11.86 3.54
CA LYS A 92 0.11 12.47 4.85
C LYS A 92 -1.33 12.28 5.32
N ALA A 93 -2.31 12.46 4.42
CA ALA A 93 -3.71 12.25 4.74
C ALA A 93 -3.99 10.79 5.14
N VAL A 94 -3.58 9.81 4.33
CA VAL A 94 -3.76 8.38 4.66
C VAL A 94 -3.04 8.03 5.96
N PHE A 95 -1.80 8.50 6.13
CA PHE A 95 -1.00 8.22 7.30
C PHE A 95 -1.66 8.74 8.58
N SER A 96 -2.15 9.98 8.58
CA SER A 96 -2.87 10.56 9.72
C SER A 96 -4.14 9.78 10.04
N LEU A 97 -4.92 9.37 9.03
CA LEU A 97 -6.14 8.58 9.21
C LEU A 97 -5.82 7.16 9.71
N ALA A 98 -4.75 6.54 9.22
CA ALA A 98 -4.29 5.23 9.67
C ALA A 98 -3.81 5.27 11.12
N VAL A 99 -3.05 6.29 11.52
CA VAL A 99 -2.64 6.51 12.93
C VAL A 99 -3.86 6.71 13.81
N LEU A 100 -4.84 7.50 13.37
CA LEU A 100 -6.10 7.69 14.10
C LEU A 100 -6.84 6.35 14.28
N GLN A 101 -6.95 5.54 13.23
CA GLN A 101 -7.61 4.24 13.31
C GLN A 101 -6.87 3.26 14.24
N PHE A 102 -5.54 3.23 14.20
CA PHE A 102 -4.72 2.42 15.11
C PHE A 102 -4.83 2.88 16.55
N ALA A 103 -4.80 4.18 16.81
CA ALA A 103 -4.98 4.73 18.16
C ALA A 103 -6.36 4.36 18.72
N TRP A 104 -7.40 4.48 17.90
CA TRP A 104 -8.76 4.09 18.29
C TRP A 104 -8.87 2.59 18.59
N PHE A 105 -8.25 1.75 17.76
CA PHE A 105 -8.16 0.31 18.01
C PHE A 105 -7.41 -0.02 19.32
N ALA A 106 -6.27 0.63 19.55
CA ALA A 106 -5.44 0.42 20.73
C ALA A 106 -6.19 0.84 22.01
N VAL A 107 -6.89 1.97 22.00
CA VAL A 107 -7.71 2.42 23.14
C VAL A 107 -8.84 1.44 23.44
N ASN A 108 -9.56 0.95 22.43
CA ASN A 108 -10.60 -0.06 22.64
C ASN A 108 -10.02 -1.37 23.20
N THR A 109 -8.89 -1.82 22.65
CA THR A 109 -8.22 -3.05 23.10
C THR A 109 -7.74 -2.92 24.54
N TYR A 110 -7.16 -1.76 24.89
CA TYR A 110 -6.72 -1.48 26.25
C TYR A 110 -7.88 -1.43 27.24
N ASN A 111 -8.98 -0.79 26.87
CA ASN A 111 -10.17 -0.71 27.71
C ASN A 111 -10.81 -2.09 27.93
N LEU A 112 -10.86 -2.92 26.89
CA LEU A 112 -11.37 -4.28 26.98
C LEU A 112 -10.48 -5.16 27.88
N HIS A 113 -9.16 -5.07 27.73
CA HIS A 113 -8.22 -5.91 28.49
C HIS A 113 -8.06 -5.46 29.95
N THR A 114 -8.01 -4.15 30.20
CA THR A 114 -7.71 -3.60 31.54
C THR A 114 -8.97 -3.41 32.38
N TYR A 115 -10.04 -2.90 31.77
CA TYR A 115 -11.26 -2.52 32.50
C TYR A 115 -12.45 -3.42 32.21
N GLN A 116 -12.31 -4.44 31.33
CA GLN A 116 -13.40 -5.31 30.87
C GLN A 116 -14.60 -4.54 30.31
N LEU A 117 -14.39 -3.28 29.91
CA LEU A 117 -15.41 -2.45 29.31
C LEU A 117 -15.55 -2.86 27.84
N ARG A 118 -16.70 -3.44 27.49
CA ARG A 118 -17.06 -3.68 26.09
C ARG A 118 -17.30 -2.34 25.43
N GLY A 119 -16.33 -1.90 24.63
CA GLY A 119 -16.48 -0.77 23.72
C GLY A 119 -17.46 -1.09 22.58
N ASP A 120 -17.67 -0.12 21.71
CA ASP A 120 -18.58 -0.22 20.56
C ASP A 120 -17.96 -0.99 19.36
N LEU A 121 -16.68 -1.39 19.48
CA LEU A 121 -16.00 -2.27 18.54
C LEU A 121 -16.16 -3.73 18.98
N ASN A 122 -16.49 -4.60 18.02
CA ASN A 122 -16.48 -6.04 18.25
C ASN A 122 -15.05 -6.54 18.51
N HIS A 123 -14.91 -7.61 19.29
CA HIS A 123 -13.62 -8.24 19.57
C HIS A 123 -12.84 -8.58 18.28
N ASP A 124 -13.55 -8.98 17.23
CA ASP A 124 -12.96 -9.42 15.96
C ASP A 124 -12.74 -8.28 14.95
N GLN A 125 -13.10 -7.03 15.29
CA GLN A 125 -12.89 -5.89 14.39
C GLN A 125 -11.44 -5.44 14.40
N LEU A 126 -10.76 -5.69 13.29
CA LEU A 126 -9.38 -5.26 13.05
C LEU A 126 -9.32 -3.92 12.30
N PRO A 127 -8.25 -3.12 12.48
CA PRO A 127 -8.02 -1.88 11.74
C PRO A 127 -7.60 -2.15 10.28
N LEU A 128 -8.46 -2.82 9.50
CA LEU A 128 -8.12 -3.34 8.17
C LEU A 128 -7.66 -2.24 7.20
N GLY A 129 -8.26 -1.05 7.26
CA GLY A 129 -7.84 0.10 6.45
C GLY A 129 -6.39 0.49 6.73
N ALA A 130 -6.05 0.72 7.99
CA ALA A 130 -4.70 1.09 8.42
C ALA A 130 -3.66 -0.01 8.16
N MET A 131 -4.02 -1.30 8.37
CA MET A 131 -3.16 -2.43 8.02
C MET A 131 -2.89 -2.50 6.51
N CYS A 132 -3.92 -2.31 5.69
CA CYS A 132 -3.80 -2.29 4.23
C CYS A 132 -2.87 -1.17 3.75
N PHE A 133 -3.02 0.03 4.33
CA PHE A 133 -2.11 1.15 4.03
C PHE A 133 -0.67 0.84 4.44
N ALA A 134 -0.44 0.28 5.62
CA ALA A 134 0.92 -0.06 6.08
C ALA A 134 1.63 -1.03 5.12
N VAL A 135 0.91 -2.06 4.65
CA VAL A 135 1.43 -3.01 3.65
C VAL A 135 1.70 -2.31 2.32
N THR A 136 0.77 -1.47 1.86
CA THR A 136 0.89 -0.74 0.59
C THR A 136 2.08 0.23 0.62
N TRP A 137 2.26 0.96 1.71
CA TRP A 137 3.37 1.88 1.91
C TRP A 137 4.72 1.16 2.02
N ALA A 138 4.78 0.07 2.78
CA ALA A 138 5.99 -0.74 2.87
C ALA A 138 6.38 -1.26 1.49
N ALA A 139 5.42 -1.83 0.74
CA ALA A 139 5.65 -2.30 -0.62
C ALA A 139 6.14 -1.18 -1.55
N ASP A 140 5.49 0.00 -1.52
CA ASP A 140 5.90 1.17 -2.32
C ASP A 140 7.36 1.57 -2.04
N ARG A 141 7.80 1.56 -0.77
CA ARG A 141 9.21 1.85 -0.39
C ARG A 141 10.21 0.84 -0.94
N TYR A 142 9.86 -0.44 -0.98
CA TYR A 142 10.72 -1.48 -1.57
C TYR A 142 10.77 -1.38 -3.09
N MET A 143 9.67 -0.98 -3.74
CA MET A 143 9.59 -0.92 -5.20
C MET A 143 10.21 0.34 -5.82
N LEU A 144 10.01 1.51 -5.19
CA LEU A 144 10.61 2.77 -5.66
C LEU A 144 12.13 2.80 -5.57
N ARG A 145 12.71 2.13 -4.55
CA ARG A 145 14.17 1.97 -4.48
C ARG A 145 14.70 1.16 -5.67
N ASN A 146 13.98 0.11 -6.06
CA ASN A 146 14.37 -0.76 -7.17
C ASN A 146 14.22 -0.06 -8.53
N GLU A 147 13.21 0.80 -8.69
CA GLU A 147 12.97 1.55 -9.93
C GLU A 147 14.07 2.60 -10.16
N VAL A 148 14.44 3.39 -9.14
CA VAL A 148 15.53 4.37 -9.24
C VAL A 148 16.88 3.71 -9.50
N THR A 149 17.17 2.57 -8.86
CA THR A 149 18.40 1.80 -9.14
C THR A 149 18.40 1.22 -10.55
N ALA A 150 17.24 0.77 -11.06
CA ALA A 150 17.11 0.29 -12.44
C ALA A 150 17.24 1.41 -13.48
N GLU A 151 16.67 2.59 -13.22
CA GLU A 151 16.82 3.78 -14.07
C GLU A 151 18.27 4.27 -14.10
N GLN A 152 18.93 4.34 -12.94
CA GLN A 152 20.34 4.73 -12.84
C GLN A 152 21.29 3.75 -13.56
N ALA A 153 21.00 2.44 -13.47
CA ALA A 153 21.75 1.42 -14.21
C ALA A 153 21.53 1.58 -15.73
N THR A 154 20.30 1.87 -16.15
CA THR A 154 19.94 2.06 -17.56
C THR A 154 20.56 3.34 -18.14
N SER A 155 20.55 4.44 -17.39
CA SER A 155 21.19 5.70 -17.79
C SER A 155 22.71 5.56 -17.85
N ALA A 156 23.33 4.87 -16.89
CA ALA A 156 24.77 4.63 -16.88
C ALA A 156 25.24 3.82 -18.12
N VAL A 157 24.48 2.80 -18.52
CA VAL A 157 24.77 2.00 -19.73
C VAL A 157 24.58 2.83 -21.01
N ARG A 158 23.52 3.66 -21.06
CA ARG A 158 23.27 4.57 -22.20
C ARG A 158 24.37 5.63 -22.35
N ASP A 159 24.87 6.17 -21.24
CA ASP A 159 25.93 7.18 -21.25
C ASP A 159 27.31 6.59 -21.57
N LEU A 160 27.60 5.37 -21.11
CA LEU A 160 28.79 4.62 -21.54
C LEU A 160 28.79 4.40 -23.06
N LYS A 161 27.63 4.06 -23.66
CA LYS A 161 27.48 3.89 -25.11
C LYS A 161 27.70 5.18 -25.90
N LYS A 162 27.26 6.33 -25.38
CA LYS A 162 27.54 7.64 -26.00
C LYS A 162 29.02 8.02 -25.95
N LYS A 163 29.77 7.57 -24.94
CA LYS A 163 31.21 7.82 -24.81
C LYS A 163 32.08 6.85 -25.61
N LEU A 164 31.55 5.69 -25.97
CA LEU A 164 32.20 4.65 -26.77
C LEU A 164 31.99 4.81 -28.29
N LYS A 165 31.26 5.84 -28.71
CA LYS A 165 30.96 6.19 -30.10
C LYS A 165 31.69 7.47 -30.47
#